data_AF-A0A7Y4ZHK7-F1
#
_entry.id   AF-A0A7Y4ZHK7-F1
#
_cell.length_a   1.000
_cell.length_b   1.000
_cell.length_c   1.000
_cell.angle_alpha   90.00
_cell.angle_beta   90.00
_cell.angle_gamma   90.00
#
_symmetry.space_group_name_H-M   'P 1'
#
loop_
_entity.id
_entity.type
_entity.pdbx_description
1 polymer ?
#
loop_
_entity_poly.entity_id
_entity_poly.type
_entity_poly.pdbx_seq_one_letter_code
_entity_poly.pdbx_strand_id
1 'polypeptide(L)'
;MPALTIRLDQAADRAAQALFPAGWKALVAIPLVVFGVAKSLAGFAQIVEPYLAIHYDFWFELGMVLGQVAFQWCVLWRRPWRAKLDYALLLVLVSGLGAALLLPLLGWHRHAPVAPLIGTGYFMAVVAVMFAVHWFMVKAMRLPALLCATWVVYRLLILLVALRRP
;
A
#
# COMPACT_ATOMS: atom_id res chain seq x y z
N MET A 1 -22.07 -2.70 32.42
CA MET A 1 -20.91 -2.82 31.50
C MET A 1 -21.20 -2.79 29.99
N PRO A 2 -22.44 -2.85 29.43
CA PRO A 2 -22.64 -2.80 27.97
C PRO A 2 -22.50 -1.39 27.37
N ALA A 3 -22.68 -0.34 28.17
CA ALA A 3 -22.60 1.04 27.69
C ALA A 3 -21.17 1.50 27.35
N LEU A 4 -20.13 0.88 27.93
CA LEU A 4 -18.74 1.20 27.63
C LEU A 4 -18.30 0.54 26.31
N THR A 5 -18.71 -0.70 26.09
CA THR A 5 -18.45 -1.41 24.82
C THR A 5 -19.14 -0.73 23.64
N ILE A 6 -20.37 -0.24 23.83
CA ILE A 6 -21.16 0.54 22.84
C ILE A 6 -20.59 1.94 22.55
N ARG A 7 -19.70 2.47 23.39
CA ARG A 7 -19.01 3.74 23.09
C ARG A 7 -17.71 3.52 22.34
N LEU A 8 -17.02 2.41 22.60
CA LEU A 8 -15.73 2.09 21.99
C LEU A 8 -15.89 1.63 20.54
N ASP A 9 -16.92 0.83 20.24
CA ASP A 9 -17.30 0.46 18.88
C ASP A 9 -17.78 1.69 18.07
N GLN A 10 -18.62 2.56 18.64
CA GLN A 10 -19.04 3.80 17.98
C GLN A 10 -17.88 4.76 17.72
N ALA A 11 -16.90 4.85 18.62
CA ALA A 11 -15.71 5.66 18.41
C ALA A 11 -14.82 5.09 17.29
N ALA A 12 -14.65 3.77 17.25
CA ALA A 12 -13.93 3.08 16.18
C ALA A 12 -14.63 3.25 14.82
N ASP A 13 -15.95 3.14 14.77
CA ASP A 13 -16.75 3.32 13.55
C ASP A 13 -16.69 4.76 13.03
N ARG A 14 -16.71 5.76 13.93
CA ARG A 14 -16.52 7.18 13.56
C ARG A 14 -15.11 7.45 13.06
N ALA A 15 -14.08 6.87 13.68
CA ALA A 15 -12.71 6.99 13.23
C ALA A 15 -12.51 6.36 11.84
N ALA A 16 -13.12 5.20 11.61
CA ALA A 16 -13.13 4.55 10.30
C ALA A 16 -13.84 5.40 9.24
N GLN A 17 -15.02 5.98 9.56
CA GLN A 17 -15.73 6.88 8.64
C GLN A 17 -14.98 8.20 8.39
N ALA A 18 -14.24 8.71 9.37
CA ALA A 18 -13.40 9.90 9.21
C ALA A 18 -12.16 9.63 8.33
N LEU A 19 -11.62 8.42 8.38
CA LEU A 19 -10.49 7.98 7.54
C LEU A 19 -10.90 7.73 6.08
N PHE A 20 -12.16 7.38 5.83
CA PHE A 20 -12.70 7.13 4.50
C PHE A 20 -13.75 8.19 4.13
N PRO A 21 -13.34 9.37 3.60
CA PRO A 21 -14.29 10.43 3.25
C PRO A 21 -15.22 9.97 2.14
N ALA A 22 -16.41 9.49 2.48
CA ALA A 22 -17.41 9.07 1.53
C ALA A 22 -17.88 10.27 0.67
N GLY A 23 -18.03 10.05 -0.64
CA GLY A 23 -18.56 11.04 -1.59
C GLY A 23 -17.51 11.59 -2.57
N TRP A 24 -17.78 12.78 -3.13
CA TRP A 24 -16.97 13.36 -4.22
C TRP A 24 -15.49 13.58 -3.86
N LYS A 25 -15.18 13.78 -2.58
CA LYS A 25 -13.79 13.94 -2.10
C LYS A 25 -12.95 12.69 -2.33
N ALA A 26 -13.52 11.50 -2.12
CA ALA A 26 -12.84 10.24 -2.43
C ALA A 26 -12.61 10.06 -3.94
N LEU A 27 -13.56 10.50 -4.77
CA LEU A 27 -13.42 10.44 -6.24
C LEU A 27 -12.24 11.28 -6.75
N VAL A 28 -11.88 12.36 -6.05
CA VAL A 28 -10.71 13.19 -6.41
C VAL A 28 -9.44 12.73 -5.69
N ALA A 29 -9.53 12.39 -4.40
CA ALA A 29 -8.37 12.02 -3.60
C ALA A 29 -7.74 10.69 -4.03
N ILE A 30 -8.54 9.68 -4.40
CA ILE A 30 -8.02 8.36 -4.78
C ILE A 30 -7.15 8.46 -6.04
N PRO A 31 -7.60 9.05 -7.16
CA PRO A 31 -6.74 9.23 -8.33
C PRO A 31 -5.47 10.02 -8.03
N LEU A 32 -5.56 11.05 -7.19
CA LEU A 32 -4.40 11.85 -6.79
C LEU A 32 -3.37 11.02 -6.02
N VAL A 33 -3.83 10.20 -5.06
CA VAL A 33 -2.95 9.30 -4.30
C VAL A 33 -2.36 8.24 -5.22
N VAL A 34 -3.15 7.64 -6.11
CA VAL A 34 -2.67 6.65 -7.08
C VAL A 34 -1.61 7.25 -7.99
N PHE A 35 -1.82 8.47 -8.49
CA PHE A 35 -0.83 9.17 -9.30
C PHE A 35 0.45 9.48 -8.51
N GLY A 36 0.32 9.90 -7.24
CA GLY A 36 1.45 10.12 -6.35
C GLY A 36 2.25 8.84 -6.09
N VAL A 37 1.56 7.71 -5.88
CA VAL A 37 2.19 6.39 -5.74
C VAL A 37 2.97 6.03 -6.99
N ALA A 38 2.35 6.17 -8.17
CA ALA A 38 3.01 5.88 -9.44
C ALA A 38 4.25 6.73 -9.68
N LYS A 39 4.15 8.04 -9.44
CA LYS A 39 5.30 8.96 -9.53
C LYS A 39 6.42 8.57 -8.57
N SER A 40 6.09 8.25 -7.32
CA SER A 40 7.09 7.87 -6.31
C SER A 40 7.76 6.53 -6.64
N LEU A 41 7.00 5.53 -7.08
CA LEU A 41 7.54 4.22 -7.45
C LEU A 41 8.37 4.28 -8.72
N ALA A 42 7.93 5.02 -9.75
CA ALA A 42 8.72 5.24 -10.95
C ALA A 42 10.03 5.97 -10.66
N GLY A 43 10.01 6.99 -9.80
CA GLY A 43 11.23 7.67 -9.35
C GLY A 43 12.17 6.75 -8.57
N PHE A 44 11.61 5.88 -7.72
CA PHE A 44 12.39 4.89 -6.99
C PHE A 44 12.99 3.83 -7.91
N ALA A 45 12.25 3.38 -8.93
CA ALA A 45 12.71 2.40 -9.91
C ALA A 45 13.97 2.88 -10.65
N GLN A 46 14.12 4.18 -10.89
CA GLN A 46 15.34 4.76 -11.48
C GLN A 46 16.57 4.60 -10.56
N ILE A 47 16.38 4.67 -9.23
CA ILE A 47 17.47 4.51 -8.26
C ILE A 47 17.96 3.05 -8.22
N VAL A 48 17.05 2.09 -8.40
CA VAL A 48 17.33 0.65 -8.29
C VAL A 48 17.40 -0.07 -9.64
N GLU A 49 17.40 0.69 -10.75
CA GLU A 49 17.46 0.15 -12.12
C GLU A 49 18.55 -0.93 -12.31
N PRO A 50 19.77 -0.79 -11.75
CA PRO A 50 20.80 -1.84 -11.89
C PRO A 50 20.41 -3.20 -11.33
N TYR A 51 19.44 -3.26 -10.40
CA TYR A 51 18.94 -4.49 -9.78
C TYR A 51 17.66 -5.02 -10.43
N LEU A 52 17.05 -4.27 -11.34
CA LEU A 52 15.80 -4.66 -11.99
C LEU A 52 16.06 -5.48 -13.27
N ALA A 53 15.33 -6.58 -13.43
CA ALA A 53 15.30 -7.36 -14.66
C ALA A 53 14.32 -6.82 -15.69
N ILE A 54 13.36 -6.01 -15.23
CA ILE A 54 12.20 -5.55 -15.98
C ILE A 54 12.24 -4.04 -16.07
N HIS A 55 11.87 -3.50 -17.23
CA HIS A 55 11.65 -2.07 -17.37
C HIS A 55 10.35 -1.71 -16.66
N TYR A 56 10.43 -0.86 -15.63
CA TYR A 56 9.26 -0.44 -14.88
C TYR A 56 8.42 0.52 -15.73
N ASP A 57 7.28 0.05 -16.22
CA ASP A 57 6.32 0.84 -16.99
C ASP A 57 4.95 0.93 -16.30
N PHE A 58 4.11 1.81 -16.82
CA PHE A 58 2.77 2.04 -16.27
C PHE A 58 1.89 0.78 -16.30
N TRP A 59 2.03 -0.05 -17.33
CA TRP A 59 1.23 -1.28 -17.48
C TRP A 59 1.62 -2.34 -16.46
N PHE A 60 2.92 -2.47 -16.18
CA PHE A 60 3.42 -3.32 -15.10
C PHE A 60 2.89 -2.86 -13.75
N GLU A 61 2.93 -1.56 -13.47
CA GLU A 61 2.38 -1.00 -12.23
C GLU A 61 0.87 -1.27 -12.10
N LEU A 62 0.11 -1.00 -13.17
CA LEU A 62 -1.33 -1.26 -13.21
C LEU A 62 -1.63 -2.75 -12.98
N GLY A 63 -0.90 -3.64 -13.65
CA GLY A 63 -1.02 -5.08 -13.49
C GLY A 63 -0.72 -5.55 -12.06
N MET A 64 0.34 -5.03 -11.45
CA MET A 64 0.70 -5.33 -10.06
C MET A 64 -0.39 -4.89 -9.08
N VAL A 65 -0.93 -3.68 -9.24
CA VAL A 65 -1.96 -3.16 -8.34
C VAL A 65 -3.27 -3.93 -8.50
N LEU A 66 -3.71 -4.17 -9.74
CA LEU A 66 -4.94 -4.91 -10.01
C LEU A 66 -4.82 -6.37 -9.54
N GLY A 67 -3.70 -7.01 -9.79
CA GLY A 67 -3.45 -8.38 -9.33
C GLY A 67 -3.41 -8.49 -7.80
N GLN A 68 -2.81 -7.51 -7.11
CA GLN A 68 -2.80 -7.45 -5.64
C GLN A 68 -4.23 -7.39 -5.08
N VAL A 69 -5.04 -6.47 -5.60
CA VAL A 69 -6.44 -6.30 -5.15
C VAL A 69 -7.26 -7.55 -5.46
N ALA A 70 -7.15 -8.10 -6.67
CA ALA A 70 -7.88 -9.30 -7.08
C ALA A 70 -7.54 -10.50 -6.19
N PHE A 71 -6.25 -10.75 -5.93
CA PHE A 71 -5.78 -11.85 -5.08
C PHE A 71 -6.33 -11.75 -3.66
N GLN A 72 -6.36 -10.54 -3.09
CA GLN A 72 -6.86 -10.32 -1.73
C GLN A 72 -8.39 -10.32 -1.65
N TRP A 73 -9.08 -9.93 -2.72
CA TRP A 73 -10.54 -10.08 -2.80
C TRP A 73 -10.99 -11.54 -2.83
N CYS A 74 -10.18 -12.46 -3.35
CA CYS A 74 -10.46 -13.90 -3.22
C CYS A 74 -10.54 -14.33 -1.74
N VAL A 75 -9.65 -13.81 -0.89
CA VAL A 75 -9.69 -14.06 0.57
C VAL A 75 -10.95 -13.46 1.22
N LEU A 76 -11.45 -12.35 0.68
CA LEU A 76 -12.67 -11.68 1.13
C LEU A 76 -13.94 -12.17 0.41
N TRP A 77 -13.91 -13.29 -0.32
CA TRP A 77 -15.04 -13.73 -1.15
C TRP A 77 -16.39 -13.75 -0.41
N ARG A 78 -16.39 -14.26 0.83
CA ARG A 78 -17.58 -14.39 1.69
C ARG A 78 -17.98 -13.10 2.43
N ARG A 79 -17.25 -11.99 2.26
CA ARG A 79 -17.52 -10.72 2.94
C ARG A 79 -18.38 -9.78 2.07
N PRO A 80 -19.18 -8.90 2.70
CA PRO A 80 -20.04 -7.97 1.98
C PRO A 80 -19.21 -7.00 1.12
N TRP A 81 -19.84 -6.48 0.06
CA TRP A 81 -19.19 -5.54 -0.86
C TRP A 81 -18.59 -4.31 -0.17
N ARG A 82 -19.26 -3.78 0.86
CA ARG A 82 -18.74 -2.66 1.66
C ARG A 82 -17.37 -2.98 2.28
N ALA A 83 -17.22 -4.15 2.91
CA ALA A 83 -15.94 -4.56 3.50
C ALA A 83 -14.83 -4.75 2.45
N LYS A 84 -15.19 -5.14 1.21
CA LYS A 84 -14.24 -5.24 0.09
C LYS A 84 -13.77 -3.85 -0.37
N LEU A 85 -14.67 -2.87 -0.41
CA LEU A 85 -14.35 -1.47 -0.72
C LEU A 85 -13.52 -0.81 0.38
N ASP A 86 -13.90 -0.98 1.65
CA ASP A 86 -13.15 -0.45 2.80
C ASP A 86 -11.71 -0.98 2.80
N TYR A 87 -11.55 -2.27 2.46
CA TYR A 87 -10.23 -2.86 2.30
C TYR A 87 -9.44 -2.29 1.10
N ALA A 88 -10.09 -2.07 -0.04
CA ALA A 88 -9.45 -1.44 -1.19
C ALA A 88 -8.98 0.00 -0.87
N LEU A 89 -9.78 0.75 -0.13
CA LEU A 89 -9.41 2.09 0.34
C LEU A 89 -8.24 2.03 1.33
N LEU A 90 -8.22 1.04 2.25
CA LEU A 90 -7.07 0.81 3.11
C LEU A 90 -5.80 0.58 2.28
N LEU A 91 -5.86 -0.23 1.21
CA LEU A 91 -4.70 -0.47 0.35
C LEU A 91 -4.20 0.82 -0.33
N VAL A 92 -5.11 1.68 -0.78
CA VAL A 92 -4.76 3.00 -1.34
C VAL A 92 -4.09 3.87 -0.27
N LEU A 93 -4.62 3.91 0.95
CA LEU A 93 -4.05 4.69 2.05
C LEU A 93 -2.65 4.20 2.45
N VAL A 94 -2.47 2.89 2.64
CA VAL A 94 -1.17 2.30 2.99
C VAL A 94 -0.17 2.56 1.86
N SER A 95 -0.58 2.44 0.60
CA SER A 95 0.28 2.74 -0.55
C SER A 95 0.66 4.22 -0.62
N GLY A 96 -0.30 5.11 -0.37
CA GLY A 96 -0.08 6.55 -0.30
C GLY A 96 0.89 6.94 0.81
N LEU A 97 0.78 6.31 1.99
CA LEU A 97 1.75 6.46 3.07
C LEU A 97 3.15 6.05 2.61
N GLY A 98 3.29 4.90 1.95
CA GLY A 98 4.56 4.45 1.38
C GLY A 98 5.15 5.46 0.39
N ALA A 99 4.32 5.97 -0.53
CA ALA A 99 4.73 6.98 -1.50
C ALA A 99 5.19 8.28 -0.85
N ALA A 100 4.50 8.74 0.20
CA ALA A 100 4.87 9.92 0.97
C ALA A 100 6.20 9.71 1.72
N LEU A 101 6.38 8.53 2.33
CA LEU A 101 7.62 8.15 3.02
C LEU A 101 8.81 7.99 2.08
N LEU A 102 8.60 7.77 0.79
CA LEU A 102 9.68 7.75 -0.21
C LEU A 102 10.10 9.15 -0.69
N LEU A 103 9.26 10.18 -0.50
CA LEU A 103 9.58 11.54 -0.96
C LEU A 103 10.91 12.09 -0.41
N PRO A 104 11.29 11.89 0.86
CA PRO A 104 12.59 12.33 1.37
C PRO A 104 13.77 11.68 0.62
N LEU A 105 13.69 10.39 0.31
CA LEU A 105 14.72 9.68 -0.45
C LEU A 105 14.81 10.21 -1.89
N LEU A 106 13.66 10.41 -2.54
CA LEU A 106 13.61 10.95 -3.91
C LEU A 106 14.09 12.40 -3.96
N GLY A 107 13.77 13.20 -2.94
CA GLY A 107 14.27 14.55 -2.78
C GLY A 107 15.78 14.57 -2.63
N TRP A 108 16.33 13.71 -1.76
CA TRP A 108 17.78 13.55 -1.60
C TRP A 108 18.45 13.16 -2.93
N HIS A 109 17.90 12.17 -3.64
CA HIS A 109 18.47 11.67 -4.90
C HIS A 109 18.60 12.76 -5.97
N ARG A 110 17.73 13.77 -5.97
CA ARG A 110 17.84 14.92 -6.88
C ARG A 110 19.04 15.82 -6.59
N HIS A 111 19.53 15.85 -5.36
CA HIS A 111 20.66 16.69 -4.95
C HIS A 111 21.98 15.92 -4.93
N ALA A 112 21.95 14.63 -4.59
CA ALA A 112 23.11 13.75 -4.60
C ALA A 112 22.68 12.33 -5.01
N PRO A 113 23.39 11.69 -5.97
CA PRO A 113 23.03 10.35 -6.42
C PRO A 113 23.10 9.36 -5.25
N VAL A 114 21.98 8.72 -4.98
CA VAL A 114 21.85 7.69 -3.94
C VAL A 114 22.29 6.35 -4.50
N ALA A 115 23.19 5.66 -3.79
CA ALA A 115 23.60 4.31 -4.17
C ALA A 115 22.40 3.34 -4.13
N PRO A 116 22.26 2.43 -5.12
CA PRO A 116 21.13 1.50 -5.20
C PRO A 116 20.89 0.68 -3.92
N LEU A 117 21.98 0.27 -3.25
CA LEU A 117 21.91 -0.48 -1.99
C LEU A 117 21.28 0.34 -0.85
N ILE A 118 21.64 1.63 -0.74
CA ILE A 118 21.06 2.55 0.26
C ILE A 118 19.58 2.78 -0.06
N GLY A 119 19.25 3.02 -1.33
CA GLY A 119 17.87 3.16 -1.78
C GLY A 119 17.03 1.93 -1.44
N THR A 120 17.56 0.73 -1.68
CA THR A 120 16.89 -0.54 -1.36
C THR A 120 16.69 -0.69 0.15
N GLY A 121 17.72 -0.43 0.96
CA GLY A 121 17.61 -0.48 2.42
C GLY A 121 16.55 0.48 2.96
N TYR A 122 16.50 1.71 2.44
CA TYR A 122 15.48 2.69 2.79
C TYR A 122 14.07 2.21 2.40
N PHE A 123 13.91 1.69 1.19
CA PHE A 123 12.64 1.13 0.73
C PHE A 123 12.16 -0.03 1.61
N MET A 124 13.05 -0.91 2.06
CA MET A 124 12.70 -1.98 2.99
C MET A 124 12.22 -1.45 4.34
N ALA A 125 12.80 -0.37 4.85
CA ALA A 125 12.31 0.30 6.05
C ALA A 125 10.90 0.89 5.85
N VAL A 126 10.65 1.54 4.70
CA VAL A 126 9.32 2.03 4.32
C VAL A 126 8.30 0.89 4.26
N VAL A 127 8.66 -0.22 3.60
CA VAL A 127 7.81 -1.42 3.49
C VAL A 127 7.48 -2.00 4.88
N ALA A 128 8.43 -2.02 5.81
CA ALA A 128 8.19 -2.47 7.18
C ALA A 128 7.18 -1.57 7.91
N VAL A 129 7.29 -0.25 7.76
CA VAL A 129 6.32 0.71 8.32
C VAL A 129 4.94 0.51 7.69
N MET A 130 4.86 0.39 6.36
CA MET A 130 3.62 0.10 5.64
C MET A 130 2.96 -1.19 6.12
N PHE A 131 3.75 -2.24 6.32
CA PHE A 131 3.25 -3.53 6.82
C PHE A 131 2.70 -3.42 8.25
N ALA A 132 3.41 -2.71 9.14
CA ALA A 132 2.93 -2.46 10.49
C ALA A 132 1.57 -1.74 10.48
N VAL A 133 1.45 -0.65 9.71
CA VAL A 133 0.18 0.09 9.57
C VAL A 133 -0.92 -0.78 8.97
N HIS A 134 -0.64 -1.54 7.91
CA HIS A 134 -1.59 -2.47 7.30
C HIS A 134 -2.08 -3.50 8.33
N TRP A 135 -1.19 -4.09 9.11
CA TRP A 135 -1.52 -5.04 10.17
C TRP A 135 -2.42 -4.43 11.24
N PHE A 136 -2.09 -3.24 11.74
CA PHE A 136 -2.89 -2.54 12.74
C PHE A 136 -4.29 -2.21 12.20
N MET A 137 -4.40 -1.75 10.96
CA MET A 137 -5.68 -1.38 10.36
C MET A 137 -6.55 -2.59 9.99
N VAL A 138 -5.97 -3.68 9.49
CA VAL A 138 -6.69 -4.94 9.23
C VAL A 138 -7.31 -5.47 10.52
N LYS A 139 -6.57 -5.42 11.64
CA LYS A 139 -7.10 -5.78 12.96
C LYS A 139 -8.19 -4.83 13.44
N ALA A 140 -7.99 -3.51 13.28
CA ALA A 140 -8.97 -2.50 13.68
C ALA A 140 -10.31 -2.68 12.92
N MET A 141 -10.26 -3.02 11.64
CA MET A 141 -11.44 -3.30 10.80
C MET A 141 -12.00 -4.72 10.96
N ARG A 142 -11.47 -5.54 11.88
CA ARG A 142 -11.90 -6.93 12.13
C ARG A 142 -11.87 -7.80 10.86
N LEU A 143 -10.92 -7.51 9.96
CA LEU A 143 -10.68 -8.27 8.74
C LEU A 143 -9.74 -9.46 9.02
N PRO A 144 -9.80 -10.52 8.19
CA PRO A 144 -8.98 -11.71 8.40
C PRO A 144 -7.48 -11.39 8.27
N ALA A 145 -6.68 -11.83 9.25
CA ALA A 145 -5.23 -11.63 9.27
C ALA A 145 -4.51 -12.27 8.05
N LEU A 146 -5.16 -13.23 7.39
CA LEU A 146 -4.69 -13.81 6.12
C LEU A 146 -4.48 -12.74 5.02
N LEU A 147 -5.15 -11.59 5.10
CA LEU A 147 -4.90 -10.46 4.21
C LEU A 147 -3.47 -9.90 4.34
N CYS A 148 -2.91 -9.91 5.54
CA CYS A 148 -1.53 -9.48 5.76
C CYS A 148 -0.53 -10.49 5.19
N ALA A 149 -0.79 -11.79 5.37
CA ALA A 149 0.04 -12.84 4.79
C ALA A 149 0.00 -12.79 3.25
N THR A 150 -1.19 -12.69 2.66
CA THR A 150 -1.35 -12.57 1.20
C THR A 150 -0.72 -11.29 0.64
N TRP A 151 -0.73 -10.19 1.40
CA TRP A 151 -0.03 -8.97 1.02
C TRP A 151 1.48 -9.19 0.89
N VAL A 152 2.11 -9.82 1.90
CA VAL A 152 3.55 -10.12 1.89
C VAL A 152 3.87 -11.11 0.76
N VAL A 153 3.12 -12.20 0.65
CA VAL A 153 3.34 -13.22 -0.38
C VAL A 153 3.28 -12.62 -1.77
N TYR A 154 2.24 -11.83 -2.07
CA TYR A 154 2.11 -11.22 -3.40
C TYR A 154 3.26 -10.25 -3.70
N ARG A 155 3.69 -9.45 -2.70
CA ARG A 155 4.84 -8.55 -2.85
C ARG A 155 6.15 -9.31 -3.08
N LEU A 156 6.36 -10.44 -2.40
CA LEU A 156 7.53 -11.28 -2.61
C LEU A 156 7.51 -11.92 -4.01
N LEU A 157 6.34 -12.37 -4.49
CA LEU A 157 6.21 -12.90 -5.86
C LEU A 157 6.57 -11.84 -6.91
N ILE A 158 6.09 -10.60 -6.74
CA ILE A 158 6.48 -9.49 -7.61
C ILE A 158 7.99 -9.26 -7.54
N LEU A 159 8.57 -9.22 -6.33
CA LEU A 159 10.00 -8.97 -6.17
C LEU A 159 10.84 -10.04 -6.87
N LEU A 160 10.44 -11.32 -6.77
CA LEU A 160 11.10 -12.43 -7.44
C LEU A 160 11.05 -12.32 -8.97
N VAL A 161 9.97 -11.73 -9.51
CA VAL A 161 9.81 -11.48 -10.94
C VAL A 161 10.59 -10.24 -11.38
N ALA A 162 10.61 -9.19 -10.55
CA ALA A 162 11.22 -7.91 -10.87
C ALA A 162 12.74 -7.88 -10.68
N LEU A 163 13.29 -8.68 -9.75
CA LEU A 163 14.70 -8.68 -9.43
C LEU A 163 15.51 -9.44 -10.49
N ARG A 164 16.59 -8.83 -10.98
CA ARG A 164 17.57 -9.51 -11.82
C ARG A 164 18.31 -10.52 -11.00
N ARG A 165 18.25 -11.80 -11.40
CA ARG A 165 19.08 -12.84 -10.82
C ARG A 165 20.55 -12.51 -11.15
N PRO A 166 21.47 -12.58 -10.18
CA PRO A 166 22.90 -12.38 -10.43
C PRO A 166 23.43 -13.39 -11.44
#